data_AF-A0A6I2R0F6-F1
#
_entry.id   AF-A0A6I2R0F6-F1
#
_cell.length_a   1.000
_cell.length_b   1.000
_cell.length_c   1.000
_cell.angle_alpha   90.00
_cell.angle_beta   90.00
_cell.angle_gamma   90.00
#
_symmetry.space_group_name_H-M   'P 1'
#
loop_
_entity.id
_entity.type
_entity.pdbx_description
1 polymer ?
#
loop_
_entity_poly.entity_id
_entity_poly.type
_entity_poly.pdbx_seq_one_letter_code
_entity_poly.pdbx_strand_id
1 'polypeptide(L)'
;MHKTDIEWCSHTWNPVTGCKHGCEYCYARRMVSRFGPHPCERPIIEPLEVLPKGTGCYYVEQPTKLCDETGEPARSTAYPKGFAPTYHAYTMDYPEKRKTPARIFVSSMGDLFGEWVPDIWIEDVFAACKRAPQHTYLFLTKNPQRYLDMGHAGKLPMERNFWYGTTITSPETEYFGASCVNTFLSIEPLLEPFSADDCAGFRRLGEPLWVIIGAMTGPGSKRKQPKREWVEAITEVAQSAGVPVFMKNSLKDLWGGPLIQEYPEGMVRVDGK
;
A
#
# COMPACT_ATOMS: atom_id res chain seq x y z
N MET A 1 4.88 7.89 -11.93
CA MET A 1 3.68 7.08 -11.61
C MET A 1 3.57 5.96 -12.62
N HIS A 2 3.12 4.79 -12.21
CA HIS A 2 3.02 3.61 -13.08
C HIS A 2 1.59 3.09 -13.10
N LYS A 3 1.08 2.68 -14.27
CA LYS A 3 -0.18 1.92 -14.33
C LYS A 3 0.01 0.58 -13.61
N THR A 4 -1.06 0.05 -13.04
CA THR A 4 -1.02 -1.19 -12.27
C THR A 4 -2.22 -2.07 -12.55
N ASP A 5 -2.04 -3.37 -12.31
CA ASP A 5 -3.10 -4.38 -12.38
C ASP A 5 -3.82 -4.58 -11.05
N ILE A 6 -3.40 -3.90 -9.97
CA ILE A 6 -4.12 -3.87 -8.69
C ILE A 6 -5.51 -3.29 -8.94
N GLU A 7 -6.57 -4.05 -8.71
CA GLU A 7 -7.88 -3.75 -9.32
C GLU A 7 -8.54 -2.48 -8.76
N TRP A 8 -8.31 -2.21 -7.48
CA TRP A 8 -8.93 -1.12 -6.75
C TRP A 8 -8.23 0.23 -6.93
N CYS A 9 -7.06 0.27 -7.59
CA CYS A 9 -6.40 1.51 -8.00
C CYS A 9 -6.06 1.51 -9.49
N SER A 10 -5.73 2.66 -10.06
CA SER A 10 -5.33 2.76 -11.47
C SER A 10 -3.83 2.96 -11.65
N HIS A 11 -3.16 3.53 -10.63
CA HIS A 11 -1.74 3.79 -10.67
C HIS A 11 -1.09 3.52 -9.31
N THR A 12 0.22 3.27 -9.34
CA THR A 12 1.08 3.29 -8.16
C THR A 12 2.10 4.41 -8.25
N TRP A 13 2.49 4.88 -7.08
CA TRP A 13 3.60 5.82 -6.90
C TRP A 13 4.39 5.41 -5.67
N ASN A 14 5.69 5.21 -5.80
CA ASN A 14 6.54 4.67 -4.73
C ASN A 14 7.59 5.70 -4.33
N PRO A 15 7.24 6.71 -3.50
CA PRO A 15 8.25 7.57 -2.88
C PRO A 15 9.12 6.79 -1.88
N VAL A 16 8.62 5.67 -1.36
CA VAL A 16 9.38 4.68 -0.59
C VAL A 16 9.19 3.30 -1.20
N THR A 17 10.28 2.54 -1.31
CA THR A 17 10.25 1.10 -1.61
C THR A 17 10.93 0.32 -0.49
N GLY A 18 10.56 -0.95 -0.31
CA GLY A 18 11.12 -1.79 0.75
C GLY A 18 10.47 -1.53 2.12
N CYS A 19 10.60 -2.51 3.00
CA CYS A 19 10.13 -2.42 4.39
C CYS A 19 10.92 -3.38 5.28
N LYS A 20 10.88 -3.17 6.60
CA LYS A 20 11.53 -4.05 7.57
C LYS A 20 10.63 -5.15 8.13
N HIS A 21 9.36 -5.22 7.69
CA HIS A 21 8.42 -6.26 8.12
C HIS A 21 8.87 -7.66 7.71
N GLY A 22 8.88 -8.58 8.67
CA GLY A 22 9.25 -10.00 8.49
C GLY A 22 8.12 -10.88 7.96
N CYS A 23 7.32 -10.41 6.99
CA CYS A 23 6.16 -11.16 6.50
C CYS A 23 6.58 -12.51 5.90
N GLU A 24 5.92 -13.60 6.31
CA GLU A 24 6.12 -14.96 5.77
C GLU A 24 5.92 -14.97 4.24
N TYR A 25 4.90 -14.26 3.75
CA TYR A 25 4.65 -14.06 2.33
C TYR A 25 4.61 -12.58 1.98
N CYS A 26 5.60 -12.12 1.22
CA CYS A 26 5.66 -10.74 0.74
C CYS A 26 5.78 -10.71 -0.78
N TYR A 27 4.73 -10.27 -1.47
CA TYR A 27 4.76 -10.05 -2.92
C TYR A 27 5.83 -9.02 -3.30
N ALA A 28 5.90 -7.89 -2.59
CA ALA A 28 6.86 -6.84 -2.88
C ALA A 28 8.31 -7.34 -2.77
N ARG A 29 8.66 -8.07 -1.69
CA ARG A 29 10.00 -8.66 -1.51
C ARG A 29 10.38 -9.61 -2.65
N ARG A 30 9.44 -10.48 -3.07
CA ARG A 30 9.65 -11.41 -4.20
C ARG A 30 9.79 -10.71 -5.55
N MET A 31 9.06 -9.62 -5.75
CA MET A 31 9.22 -8.82 -6.96
C MET A 31 10.56 -8.10 -6.95
N VAL A 32 10.93 -7.49 -5.83
CA VAL A 32 12.22 -6.80 -5.67
C VAL A 32 13.41 -7.74 -5.85
N SER A 33 13.32 -9.01 -5.42
CA SER A 33 14.39 -9.98 -5.67
C SER A 33 14.64 -10.26 -7.16
N ARG A 34 13.70 -9.93 -8.05
CA ARG A 34 13.86 -10.04 -9.50
C ARG A 34 14.44 -8.79 -10.15
N PHE A 35 14.23 -7.63 -9.54
CA PHE A 35 14.55 -6.32 -10.14
C PHE A 35 15.69 -5.59 -9.42
N GLY A 36 16.08 -6.00 -8.22
CA GLY A 36 17.29 -5.52 -7.54
C GLY A 36 18.58 -5.97 -8.25
N PRO A 37 19.75 -5.48 -7.82
CA PRO A 37 21.03 -5.86 -8.41
C PRO A 37 21.30 -7.36 -8.32
N HIS A 38 21.80 -7.93 -9.42
CA HIS A 38 22.44 -9.25 -9.41
C HIS A 38 23.83 -9.19 -8.76
N PRO A 39 24.42 -10.33 -8.34
CA PRO A 39 25.76 -10.33 -7.73
C PRO A 39 26.86 -9.67 -8.57
N CYS A 40 26.71 -9.71 -9.89
CA CYS A 40 27.61 -9.11 -10.87
C CYS A 40 27.29 -7.63 -11.19
N GLU A 41 26.24 -7.06 -10.59
CA GLU A 41 25.79 -5.69 -10.83
C GLU A 41 25.98 -4.81 -9.59
N ARG A 42 26.32 -3.54 -9.81
CA ARG A 42 26.42 -2.53 -8.75
C ARG A 42 25.86 -1.18 -9.20
N PRO A 43 25.32 -0.36 -8.29
CA PRO A 43 24.94 1.01 -8.61
C PRO A 43 26.14 1.81 -9.17
N ILE A 44 25.93 2.53 -10.28
CA ILE A 44 26.92 3.49 -10.79
C ILE A 44 27.13 4.62 -9.78
N ILE A 45 26.03 5.03 -9.15
CA ILE A 45 26.03 6.00 -8.05
C ILE A 45 25.45 5.28 -6.83
N GLU A 46 26.25 5.18 -5.79
CA GLU A 46 25.88 4.49 -4.56
C GLU A 46 24.75 5.24 -3.84
N PRO A 47 23.65 4.55 -3.49
CA PRO A 47 22.61 5.11 -2.63
C PRO A 47 23.19 5.59 -1.30
N LEU A 48 22.77 6.77 -0.86
CA LEU A 48 23.21 7.34 0.40
C LEU A 48 22.49 6.62 1.55
N GLU A 49 23.24 6.16 2.55
CA GLU A 49 22.60 5.66 3.78
C GLU A 49 22.08 6.83 4.59
N VAL A 50 20.82 6.74 5.01
CA VAL A 50 20.12 7.74 5.81
C VAL A 50 20.75 7.79 7.20
N LEU A 51 20.97 9.00 7.72
CA LEU A 51 21.52 9.21 9.05
C LEU A 51 20.47 8.94 10.15
N PRO A 52 20.87 8.43 11.32
CA PRO A 52 22.22 7.97 11.65
C PRO A 52 22.63 6.72 10.83
N LYS A 53 23.92 6.58 10.50
CA LYS A 53 24.40 5.39 9.77
C LYS A 53 24.10 4.11 10.57
N GLY A 54 23.93 2.99 9.87
CA GLY A 54 23.52 1.71 10.45
C GLY A 54 22.01 1.51 10.51
N THR A 55 21.21 2.47 10.03
CA THR A 55 19.74 2.31 9.96
C THR A 55 19.32 1.30 8.88
N GLY A 56 20.18 1.03 7.89
CA GLY A 56 19.82 0.21 6.73
C GLY A 56 18.71 0.82 5.87
N CYS A 57 18.54 2.15 5.94
CA CYS A 57 17.64 2.92 5.09
C CYS A 57 18.47 3.74 4.12
N TYR A 58 18.02 3.84 2.87
CA TYR A 58 18.77 4.45 1.79
C TYR A 58 17.99 5.57 1.14
N TYR A 59 18.70 6.47 0.47
CA TYR A 59 18.15 7.64 -0.18
C TYR A 59 18.79 7.80 -1.56
N VAL A 60 17.96 8.09 -2.56
CA VAL A 60 18.39 8.32 -3.94
C VAL A 60 17.72 9.56 -4.53
N GLU A 61 18.53 10.42 -5.15
CA GLU A 61 18.09 11.67 -5.78
C GLU A 61 17.79 11.56 -7.26
N GLN A 62 18.05 10.39 -7.85
CA GLN A 62 17.83 10.11 -9.26
C GLN A 62 17.62 8.62 -9.49
N PRO A 63 16.98 8.22 -10.61
CA PRO A 63 16.83 6.81 -10.96
C PRO A 63 18.18 6.09 -10.93
N THR A 64 18.27 4.98 -10.21
CA THR A 64 19.54 4.24 -10.11
C THR A 64 19.83 3.48 -11.40
N LYS A 65 21.02 3.72 -11.94
CA LYS A 65 21.61 2.92 -13.02
C LYS A 65 22.62 1.95 -12.43
N LEU A 66 22.62 0.72 -12.93
CA LEU A 66 23.55 -0.33 -12.58
C LEU A 66 24.63 -0.46 -13.65
N CYS A 67 25.84 -0.81 -13.25
CA CYS A 67 26.89 -1.32 -14.12
C CYS A 67 27.22 -2.76 -13.79
N ASP A 68 27.81 -3.47 -14.75
CA ASP A 68 28.31 -4.83 -14.57
C ASP A 68 29.69 -4.87 -13.89
N GLU A 69 30.29 -6.06 -13.81
CA GLU A 69 31.60 -6.30 -13.19
C GLU A 69 32.72 -5.48 -13.86
N THR A 70 32.61 -5.22 -15.16
CA THR A 70 33.57 -4.43 -15.95
C THR A 70 33.38 -2.93 -15.77
N GLY A 71 32.25 -2.51 -15.18
CA GLY A 71 31.89 -1.11 -15.01
C GLY A 71 31.03 -0.54 -16.15
N GLU A 72 30.69 -1.36 -17.14
CA GLU A 72 29.84 -0.94 -18.25
C GLU A 72 28.36 -0.85 -17.83
N PRO A 73 27.59 0.14 -18.35
CA PRO A 73 26.18 0.29 -18.00
C PRO A 73 25.35 -0.94 -18.38
N ALA A 74 24.63 -1.51 -17.41
CA ALA A 74 23.80 -2.69 -17.61
C ALA A 74 22.31 -2.31 -17.79
N ARG A 75 21.69 -1.78 -16.73
CA ARG A 75 20.25 -1.46 -16.70
C ARG A 75 19.92 -0.50 -15.56
N SER A 76 18.68 -0.03 -15.48
CA SER A 76 18.20 0.74 -14.32
C SER A 76 17.44 -0.14 -13.32
N THR A 77 17.40 0.28 -12.06
CA THR A 77 16.57 -0.33 -11.02
C THR A 77 16.02 0.72 -10.07
N ALA A 78 14.81 0.46 -9.55
CA ALA A 78 14.24 1.21 -8.42
C ALA A 78 14.61 0.59 -7.06
N TYR A 79 15.39 -0.49 -7.03
CA TYR A 79 15.67 -1.27 -5.82
C TYR A 79 17.18 -1.48 -5.61
N PRO A 80 17.98 -0.40 -5.55
CA PRO A 80 19.44 -0.49 -5.62
C PRO A 80 20.09 -1.19 -4.41
N LYS A 81 19.35 -1.35 -3.31
CA LYS A 81 19.75 -2.12 -2.12
C LYS A 81 18.75 -3.25 -1.83
N GLY A 82 18.18 -3.83 -2.88
CA GLY A 82 17.16 -4.87 -2.75
C GLY A 82 15.94 -4.36 -2.00
N PHE A 83 15.47 -5.12 -1.00
CA PHE A 83 14.25 -4.80 -0.25
C PHE A 83 14.48 -3.90 0.98
N ALA A 84 15.70 -3.39 1.16
CA ALA A 84 15.96 -2.38 2.18
C ALA A 84 15.14 -1.10 1.90
N PRO A 85 14.58 -0.44 2.94
CA PRO A 85 13.87 0.82 2.75
C PRO A 85 14.70 1.83 1.97
N THR A 86 14.16 2.31 0.85
CA THR A 86 14.81 3.27 -0.04
C THR A 86 13.86 4.41 -0.35
N TYR A 87 14.31 5.64 -0.15
CA TYR A 87 13.59 6.88 -0.38
C TYR A 87 13.95 7.44 -1.75
N HIS A 88 12.93 7.69 -2.59
CA HIS A 88 13.10 8.08 -3.99
C HIS A 88 12.74 9.55 -4.21
N ALA A 89 13.65 10.46 -3.89
CA ALA A 89 13.39 11.91 -3.93
C ALA A 89 12.99 12.41 -5.32
N TYR A 90 13.58 11.82 -6.37
CA TYR A 90 13.28 12.16 -7.77
C TYR A 90 11.83 11.84 -8.20
N THR A 91 11.05 11.17 -7.35
CA THR A 91 9.65 10.83 -7.65
C THR A 91 8.65 11.80 -7.06
N MET A 92 9.08 12.79 -6.28
CA MET A 92 8.18 13.67 -5.51
C MET A 92 7.27 14.56 -6.36
N ASP A 93 7.65 14.85 -7.60
CA ASP A 93 6.83 15.64 -8.53
C ASP A 93 5.94 14.78 -9.45
N TYR A 94 5.96 13.45 -9.28
CA TYR A 94 5.22 12.53 -10.15
C TYR A 94 3.70 12.74 -10.13
N PRO A 95 3.05 13.01 -8.97
CA PRO A 95 1.62 13.32 -8.96
C PRO A 95 1.28 14.56 -9.78
N GLU A 96 2.05 15.64 -9.66
CA GLU A 96 1.80 16.91 -10.36
C GLU A 96 1.96 16.80 -11.87
N LYS A 97 2.86 15.92 -12.33
CA LYS A 97 3.06 15.62 -13.75
C LYS A 97 1.83 14.96 -14.39
N ARG A 98 1.01 14.27 -13.61
CA ARG A 98 -0.20 13.62 -14.14
C ARG A 98 -1.40 14.58 -14.07
N LYS A 99 -1.91 14.96 -15.24
CA LYS A 99 -3.07 15.89 -15.32
C LYS A 99 -4.43 15.18 -15.22
N THR A 100 -4.54 13.96 -15.73
CA THR A 100 -5.79 13.19 -15.64
C THR A 100 -5.98 12.60 -14.24
N PRO A 101 -7.16 12.75 -13.62
CA PRO A 101 -7.49 12.12 -12.34
C PRO A 101 -7.14 10.62 -12.27
N ALA A 102 -6.77 10.14 -11.09
CA ALA A 102 -6.37 8.75 -10.85
C ALA A 102 -6.57 8.35 -9.39
N ARG A 103 -6.82 7.05 -9.17
CA ARG A 103 -6.71 6.39 -7.86
C ARG A 103 -5.28 5.87 -7.72
N ILE A 104 -4.51 6.47 -6.83
CA ILE A 104 -3.06 6.24 -6.68
C ILE A 104 -2.80 5.48 -5.38
N PHE A 105 -2.28 4.27 -5.49
CA PHE A 105 -1.72 3.57 -4.33
C PHE A 105 -0.28 4.05 -4.08
N VAL A 106 -0.09 4.71 -2.95
CA VAL A 106 1.20 5.24 -2.51
C VAL A 106 2.01 4.16 -1.78
N SER A 107 3.25 3.97 -2.21
CA SER A 107 4.22 3.00 -1.66
C SER A 107 3.76 1.54 -1.75
N SER A 108 3.16 1.13 -2.87
CA SER A 108 2.75 -0.25 -3.15
C SER A 108 3.86 -1.30 -3.04
N MET A 109 5.13 -0.88 -3.12
CA MET A 109 6.33 -1.72 -3.05
C MET A 109 7.10 -1.54 -1.73
N GLY A 110 6.51 -0.92 -0.72
CA GLY A 110 7.10 -0.66 0.58
C GLY A 110 6.05 -0.40 1.65
N ASP A 111 6.43 0.32 2.70
CA ASP A 111 5.49 0.83 3.71
C ASP A 111 5.95 2.25 4.11
N LEU A 112 5.14 3.27 3.77
CA LEU A 112 5.46 4.68 4.02
C LEU A 112 5.44 5.03 5.51
N PHE A 113 4.69 4.28 6.32
CA PHE A 113 4.43 4.59 7.72
C PHE A 113 5.19 3.66 8.68
N GLY A 114 6.18 2.92 8.18
CA GLY A 114 7.09 2.17 9.05
C GLY A 114 7.90 3.08 9.96
N GLU A 115 8.29 2.57 11.14
CA GLU A 115 9.15 3.26 12.10
C GLU A 115 10.46 3.80 11.50
N TRP A 116 10.92 3.16 10.42
CA TRP A 116 12.13 3.51 9.71
C TRP A 116 11.93 4.64 8.70
N VAL A 117 10.73 5.22 8.58
CA VAL A 117 10.47 6.38 7.72
C VAL A 117 10.30 7.62 8.61
N PRO A 118 11.17 8.63 8.48
CA PRO A 118 11.09 9.82 9.31
C PRO A 118 9.87 10.66 8.95
N ASP A 119 9.26 11.31 9.95
CA ASP A 119 8.06 12.15 9.80
C ASP A 119 8.19 13.13 8.63
N ILE A 120 9.35 13.82 8.52
CA ILE A 120 9.58 14.84 7.50
C ILE A 120 9.41 14.28 6.08
N TRP A 121 9.79 13.03 5.84
CA TRP A 121 9.60 12.38 4.55
C TRP A 121 8.11 12.10 4.25
N ILE A 122 7.36 11.69 5.27
CA ILE A 122 5.91 11.45 5.14
C ILE A 122 5.20 12.79 4.88
N GLU A 123 5.59 13.85 5.60
CA GLU A 123 5.08 15.21 5.42
C GLU A 123 5.36 15.74 3.99
N ASP A 124 6.55 15.47 3.43
CA ASP A 124 6.89 15.81 2.04
C ASP A 124 6.03 15.05 1.02
N VAL A 125 5.75 13.76 1.26
CA VAL A 125 4.84 12.97 0.42
C VAL A 125 3.42 13.54 0.48
N PHE A 126 2.93 13.90 1.66
CA PHE A 126 1.64 14.57 1.80
C PHE A 126 1.60 15.92 1.09
N ALA A 127 2.67 16.72 1.17
CA ALA A 127 2.78 17.98 0.47
C ALA A 127 2.72 17.78 -1.06
N ALA A 128 3.40 16.76 -1.59
CA ALA A 128 3.31 16.39 -3.00
C ALA A 128 1.88 15.98 -3.41
N CYS A 129 1.18 15.21 -2.59
CA CYS A 129 -0.22 14.87 -2.82
C CYS A 129 -1.12 16.11 -2.86
N LYS A 130 -0.91 17.07 -1.94
CA LYS A 130 -1.68 18.32 -1.85
C LYS A 130 -1.48 19.24 -3.06
N ARG A 131 -0.30 19.21 -3.69
CA ARG A 131 -0.04 19.95 -4.94
C ARG A 131 -0.75 19.35 -6.17
N ALA A 132 -1.25 18.13 -6.08
CA ALA A 132 -2.01 17.45 -7.12
C ALA A 132 -3.36 16.91 -6.60
N PRO A 133 -4.32 17.80 -6.25
CA PRO A 133 -5.57 17.42 -5.61
C PRO A 133 -6.57 16.68 -6.52
N GLN A 134 -6.32 16.64 -7.83
CA GLN A 134 -7.15 15.92 -8.80
C GLN A 134 -7.09 14.38 -8.67
N HIS A 135 -6.20 13.84 -7.83
CA HIS A 135 -6.05 12.41 -7.60
C HIS A 135 -6.68 11.99 -6.29
N THR A 136 -7.08 10.72 -6.19
CA THR A 136 -7.34 10.04 -4.92
C THR A 136 -6.08 9.30 -4.50
N TYR A 137 -5.62 9.51 -3.26
CA TYR A 137 -4.43 8.86 -2.71
C TYR A 137 -4.84 7.81 -1.69
N LEU A 138 -4.37 6.60 -1.90
CA LEU A 138 -4.61 5.44 -1.05
C LEU A 138 -3.30 5.12 -0.33
N PHE A 139 -3.25 5.39 0.97
CA PHE A 139 -2.12 5.10 1.84
C PHE A 139 -2.42 3.79 2.57
N LEU A 140 -1.63 2.75 2.38
CA LEU A 140 -1.86 1.45 3.05
C LEU A 140 -0.62 1.08 3.87
N THR A 141 -0.82 0.72 5.13
CA THR A 141 0.28 0.36 6.04
C THR A 141 -0.04 -0.86 6.89
N LYS A 142 1.01 -1.47 7.46
CA LYS A 142 0.94 -2.42 8.59
C LYS A 142 1.30 -1.78 9.93
N ASN A 143 1.51 -0.46 9.98
CA ASN A 143 1.87 0.30 11.18
C ASN A 143 0.75 1.32 11.50
N PRO A 144 -0.48 0.87 11.81
CA PRO A 144 -1.62 1.78 12.01
C PRO A 144 -1.41 2.78 13.15
N GLN A 145 -0.63 2.43 14.18
CA GLN A 145 -0.25 3.34 15.26
C GLN A 145 0.40 4.63 14.74
N ARG A 146 1.14 4.56 13.62
CA ARG A 146 1.78 5.73 13.01
C ARG A 146 0.77 6.77 12.56
N TYR A 147 -0.43 6.37 12.10
CA TYR A 147 -1.49 7.31 11.78
C TYR A 147 -1.98 8.04 13.03
N LEU A 148 -2.15 7.33 14.15
CA LEU A 148 -2.56 7.93 15.43
C LEU A 148 -1.51 8.92 15.94
N ASP A 149 -0.24 8.54 15.93
CA ASP A 149 0.86 9.40 16.38
C ASP A 149 0.93 10.69 15.56
N MET A 150 0.84 10.58 14.23
CA MET A 150 0.81 11.75 13.35
C MET A 150 -0.47 12.56 13.53
N GLY A 151 -1.62 11.93 13.77
CA GLY A 151 -2.88 12.60 14.05
C GLY A 151 -2.82 13.42 15.33
N HIS A 152 -2.33 12.85 16.43
CA HIS A 152 -2.13 13.55 17.70
C HIS A 152 -1.13 14.70 17.59
N ALA A 153 -0.12 14.56 16.73
CA ALA A 153 0.84 15.62 16.43
C ALA A 153 0.31 16.69 15.46
N GLY A 154 -0.92 16.56 14.94
CA GLY A 154 -1.49 17.48 13.95
C GLY A 154 -0.86 17.38 12.55
N LYS A 155 -0.17 16.27 12.26
CA LYS A 155 0.58 16.03 11.03
C LYS A 155 -0.12 15.11 10.02
N LEU A 156 -1.21 14.45 10.41
CA LEU A 156 -2.01 13.62 9.49
C LEU A 156 -3.04 14.51 8.75
N PRO A 157 -2.95 14.67 7.42
CA PRO A 157 -3.92 15.46 6.66
C PRO A 157 -5.34 14.90 6.70
N MET A 158 -6.33 15.78 6.54
CA MET A 158 -7.75 15.42 6.51
C MET A 158 -8.41 15.70 5.15
N GLU A 159 -7.59 15.69 4.08
CA GLU A 159 -8.08 15.97 2.74
C GLU A 159 -9.08 14.91 2.28
N ARG A 160 -10.17 15.33 1.63
CA ARG A 160 -11.25 14.41 1.21
C ARG A 160 -10.80 13.35 0.20
N ASN A 161 -9.71 13.60 -0.52
CA ASN A 161 -9.14 12.68 -1.49
C ASN A 161 -8.03 11.79 -0.91
N PHE A 162 -7.76 11.86 0.41
CA PHE A 162 -6.79 11.00 1.10
C PHE A 162 -7.54 9.88 1.83
N TRP A 163 -7.04 8.66 1.66
CA TRP A 163 -7.59 7.46 2.26
C TRP A 163 -6.51 6.73 3.03
N TYR A 164 -6.78 6.45 4.30
CA TYR A 164 -5.85 5.83 5.24
C TYR A 164 -6.25 4.39 5.53
N GLY A 165 -5.43 3.48 5.04
CA GLY A 165 -5.69 2.06 5.04
C GLY A 165 -4.80 1.29 5.98
N THR A 166 -5.37 0.26 6.61
CA THR A 166 -4.61 -0.76 7.35
C THR A 166 -4.68 -2.09 6.62
N THR A 167 -3.54 -2.76 6.45
CA THR A 167 -3.53 -4.18 6.06
C THR A 167 -3.82 -5.04 7.29
N ILE A 168 -4.87 -5.84 7.25
CA ILE A 168 -5.19 -6.81 8.31
C ILE A 168 -5.25 -8.21 7.72
N THR A 169 -4.76 -9.21 8.46
CA THR A 169 -4.73 -10.62 7.99
C THR A 169 -5.48 -11.57 8.92
N SER A 170 -5.73 -11.13 10.16
CA SER A 170 -6.49 -11.83 11.19
C SER A 170 -7.29 -10.82 12.04
N PRO A 171 -8.31 -11.27 12.80
CA PRO A 171 -9.12 -10.41 13.66
C PRO A 171 -8.34 -9.65 14.74
N GLU A 172 -7.25 -10.24 15.24
CA GLU A 172 -6.42 -9.66 16.31
C GLU A 172 -5.49 -8.55 15.79
N THR A 173 -5.37 -8.36 14.47
CA THR A 173 -4.49 -7.33 13.91
C THR A 173 -5.05 -5.95 14.24
N GLU A 174 -4.28 -5.13 14.94
CA GLU A 174 -4.64 -3.74 15.20
C GLU A 174 -4.88 -2.97 13.90
N TYR A 175 -5.81 -2.02 13.92
CA TYR A 175 -6.11 -1.19 12.77
C TYR A 175 -6.48 0.23 13.15
N PHE A 176 -6.32 1.13 12.19
CA PHE A 176 -6.68 2.52 12.31
C PHE A 176 -8.08 2.79 11.77
N GLY A 177 -8.88 3.53 12.55
CA GLY A 177 -10.08 4.16 12.03
C GLY A 177 -10.42 5.43 12.81
N ALA A 178 -10.98 6.41 12.10
CA ALA A 178 -11.35 7.70 12.65
C ALA A 178 -12.43 8.31 11.76
N SER A 179 -13.49 8.86 12.36
CA SER A 179 -14.62 9.48 11.63
C SER A 179 -14.27 10.78 10.92
N CYS A 180 -13.10 11.35 11.19
CA CYS A 180 -12.69 12.65 10.67
C CYS A 180 -11.84 12.55 9.39
N VAL A 181 -11.49 11.34 8.96
CA VAL A 181 -10.72 11.07 7.73
C VAL A 181 -11.32 9.87 6.99
N ASN A 182 -11.02 9.70 5.71
CA ASN A 182 -11.44 8.50 5.01
C ASN A 182 -10.53 7.32 5.37
N THR A 183 -11.13 6.19 5.71
CA THR A 183 -10.40 5.00 6.14
C THR A 183 -10.77 3.78 5.32
N PHE A 184 -9.85 2.82 5.25
CA PHE A 184 -10.15 1.53 4.63
C PHE A 184 -9.41 0.38 5.29
N LEU A 185 -9.94 -0.82 5.16
CA LEU A 185 -9.30 -2.04 5.61
C LEU A 185 -8.99 -2.91 4.39
N SER A 186 -7.74 -3.32 4.27
CA SER A 186 -7.31 -4.30 3.29
C SER A 186 -7.13 -5.63 4.01
N ILE A 187 -8.19 -6.45 3.97
CA ILE A 187 -8.20 -7.81 4.50
C ILE A 187 -7.55 -8.74 3.47
N GLU A 188 -6.22 -8.65 3.36
CA GLU A 188 -5.46 -9.34 2.32
C GLU A 188 -4.04 -9.72 2.78
N PRO A 189 -3.67 -11.02 2.74
CA PRO A 189 -4.59 -12.15 2.52
C PRO A 189 -5.52 -12.37 3.72
N LEU A 190 -6.77 -12.77 3.46
CA LEU A 190 -7.68 -13.30 4.47
C LEU A 190 -7.18 -14.69 4.90
N LEU A 191 -6.52 -14.77 6.06
CA LEU A 191 -5.90 -16.00 6.57
C LEU A 191 -6.74 -16.72 7.63
N GLU A 192 -7.59 -15.98 8.34
CA GLU A 192 -8.40 -16.45 9.47
C GLU A 192 -9.85 -15.95 9.36
N PRO A 193 -10.82 -16.67 9.96
CA PRO A 193 -12.21 -16.21 10.00
C PRO A 193 -12.34 -14.93 10.84
N PHE A 194 -13.16 -14.00 10.38
CA PHE A 194 -13.62 -12.87 11.18
C PHE A 194 -15.03 -13.18 11.67
N SER A 195 -15.26 -13.17 12.98
CA SER A 195 -16.59 -13.30 13.55
C SER A 195 -17.41 -12.04 13.31
N ALA A 196 -18.73 -12.13 13.54
CA ALA A 196 -19.60 -10.96 13.48
C ALA A 196 -19.18 -9.87 14.50
N ASP A 197 -18.63 -10.26 15.65
CA ASP A 197 -18.13 -9.33 16.67
C ASP A 197 -16.81 -8.66 16.25
N ASP A 198 -15.91 -9.40 15.62
CA ASP A 198 -14.68 -8.84 15.04
C ASP A 198 -15.02 -7.79 13.96
N CYS A 199 -16.05 -8.10 13.18
CA CYS A 199 -16.60 -7.19 12.17
C CYS A 199 -17.48 -6.09 12.78
N ALA A 200 -18.02 -6.24 14.00
CA ALA A 200 -18.81 -5.21 14.66
C ALA A 200 -17.96 -3.97 15.00
N GLY A 201 -16.64 -4.14 15.12
CA GLY A 201 -15.68 -3.05 15.11
C GLY A 201 -15.79 -2.15 13.88
N PHE A 202 -16.15 -2.69 12.70
CA PHE A 202 -16.39 -1.90 11.48
C PHE A 202 -17.49 -0.85 11.66
N ARG A 203 -18.49 -1.12 12.52
CA ARG A 203 -19.54 -0.14 12.85
C ARG A 203 -19.07 0.96 13.81
N ARG A 204 -18.02 0.71 14.60
CA ARG A 204 -17.47 1.66 15.59
C ARG A 204 -16.44 2.62 15.00
N LEU A 205 -15.87 2.30 13.84
CA LEU A 205 -14.79 3.08 13.22
C LEU A 205 -15.24 4.46 12.71
N GLY A 206 -16.55 4.68 12.62
CA GLY A 206 -17.13 5.88 12.04
C GLY A 206 -17.05 5.86 10.53
N GLU A 207 -18.08 6.38 9.88
CA GLU A 207 -18.02 6.67 8.45
C GLU A 207 -17.03 7.82 8.19
N PRO A 208 -16.30 7.82 7.05
CA PRO A 208 -16.36 6.84 5.96
C PRO A 208 -15.30 5.71 6.04
N LEU A 209 -15.76 4.47 5.84
CA LEU A 209 -14.97 3.22 5.81
C LEU A 209 -15.14 2.50 4.47
N TRP A 210 -14.10 1.81 3.98
CA TRP A 210 -14.12 0.91 2.82
C TRP A 210 -13.44 -0.43 3.14
N VAL A 211 -14.00 -1.55 2.69
CA VAL A 211 -13.42 -2.88 2.96
C VAL A 211 -12.99 -3.56 1.68
N ILE A 212 -11.70 -3.92 1.59
CA ILE A 212 -11.12 -4.68 0.49
C ILE A 212 -10.82 -6.09 1.00
N ILE A 213 -11.26 -7.12 0.28
CA ILE A 213 -11.06 -8.52 0.66
C ILE A 213 -10.30 -9.25 -0.47
N GLY A 214 -9.23 -9.96 -0.09
CA GLY A 214 -8.41 -10.72 -1.04
C GLY A 214 -7.87 -12.02 -0.45
N ALA A 215 -7.67 -13.02 -1.31
CA ALA A 215 -7.00 -14.26 -0.94
C ALA A 215 -5.52 -14.21 -1.29
N MET A 216 -4.71 -15.04 -0.62
CA MET A 216 -3.29 -15.16 -0.96
C MET A 216 -3.12 -15.64 -2.40
N THR A 217 -2.17 -15.06 -3.14
CA THR A 217 -1.83 -15.44 -4.51
C THR A 217 -0.34 -15.82 -4.66
N GLY A 218 -0.05 -16.67 -5.65
CA GLY A 218 1.31 -17.13 -5.96
C GLY A 218 1.71 -18.44 -5.27
N PRO A 219 3.01 -18.80 -5.30
CA PRO A 219 3.49 -20.07 -4.75
C PRO A 219 3.11 -20.25 -3.27
N GLY A 220 2.61 -21.44 -2.93
CA GLY A 220 2.15 -21.77 -1.58
C GLY A 220 0.70 -21.36 -1.27
N SER A 221 0.03 -20.60 -2.15
CA SER A 221 -1.32 -20.07 -1.88
C SER A 221 -2.39 -21.13 -1.63
N LYS A 222 -2.31 -22.26 -2.34
CA LYS A 222 -3.32 -23.34 -2.29
C LYS A 222 -3.63 -23.84 -0.87
N ARG A 223 -2.65 -23.78 0.05
CA ARG A 223 -2.80 -24.27 1.43
C ARG A 223 -3.34 -23.21 2.40
N LYS A 224 -3.39 -21.94 2.00
CA LYS A 224 -3.87 -20.82 2.83
C LYS A 224 -5.00 -20.06 2.12
N GLN A 225 -5.86 -20.78 1.39
CA GLN A 225 -7.05 -20.15 0.80
C GLN A 225 -8.12 -19.95 1.87
N PRO A 226 -8.81 -18.81 1.89
CA PRO A 226 -9.93 -18.60 2.79
C PRO A 226 -11.10 -19.51 2.42
N LYS A 227 -12.03 -19.67 3.35
CA LYS A 227 -13.31 -20.31 3.08
C LYS A 227 -14.36 -19.28 2.67
N ARG A 228 -15.35 -19.70 1.90
CA ARG A 228 -16.40 -18.81 1.36
C ARG A 228 -17.20 -18.17 2.49
N GLU A 229 -17.55 -18.94 3.51
CA GLU A 229 -18.31 -18.47 4.66
C GLU A 229 -17.60 -17.34 5.43
N TRP A 230 -16.27 -17.24 5.37
CA TRP A 230 -15.52 -16.15 5.99
C TRP A 230 -15.69 -14.84 5.22
N VAL A 231 -15.70 -14.92 3.89
CA VAL A 231 -15.94 -13.77 3.00
C VAL A 231 -17.39 -13.31 3.12
N GLU A 232 -18.35 -14.24 3.20
CA GLU A 232 -19.77 -13.95 3.42
C GLU A 232 -19.98 -13.21 4.74
N ALA A 233 -19.41 -13.70 5.85
CA ALA A 233 -19.52 -13.05 7.16
C ALA A 233 -19.06 -11.58 7.16
N ILE A 234 -17.90 -11.29 6.55
CA ILE A 234 -17.38 -9.92 6.43
C ILE A 234 -18.33 -9.06 5.58
N THR A 235 -18.81 -9.61 4.47
CA THR A 235 -19.67 -8.91 3.51
C THR A 235 -21.03 -8.57 4.11
N GLU A 236 -21.66 -9.51 4.82
CA GLU A 236 -22.95 -9.31 5.48
C GLU A 236 -22.87 -8.18 6.52
N VAL A 237 -21.80 -8.17 7.32
CA VAL A 237 -21.60 -7.10 8.32
C VAL A 237 -21.36 -5.75 7.65
N ALA A 238 -20.50 -5.69 6.62
CA ALA A 238 -20.24 -4.46 5.88
C ALA A 238 -21.52 -3.91 5.22
N GLN A 239 -22.30 -4.75 4.54
CA GLN A 239 -23.56 -4.37 3.91
C GLN A 239 -24.59 -3.84 4.91
N SER A 240 -24.75 -4.54 6.05
CA SER A 240 -25.66 -4.09 7.10
C SER A 240 -25.24 -2.75 7.75
N ALA A 241 -23.98 -2.36 7.58
CA ALA A 241 -23.42 -1.11 8.05
C ALA A 241 -23.32 -0.04 6.94
N GLY A 242 -23.79 -0.31 5.71
CA GLY A 242 -23.66 0.61 4.58
C GLY A 242 -22.23 0.82 4.08
N VAL A 243 -21.29 -0.06 4.47
CA VAL A 243 -19.88 0.04 4.12
C VAL A 243 -19.64 -0.63 2.77
N PRO A 244 -19.09 0.08 1.76
CA PRO A 244 -18.79 -0.50 0.45
C PRO A 244 -17.74 -1.61 0.57
N VAL A 245 -17.93 -2.67 -0.22
CA VAL A 245 -17.02 -3.83 -0.27
C VAL A 245 -16.38 -3.97 -1.65
N PHE A 246 -15.07 -4.22 -1.67
CA PHE A 246 -14.33 -4.57 -2.88
C PHE A 246 -13.66 -5.94 -2.75
N MET A 247 -14.18 -6.93 -3.48
CA MET A 247 -13.60 -8.25 -3.61
C MET A 247 -12.59 -8.28 -4.78
N LYS A 248 -11.37 -8.70 -4.47
CA LYS A 248 -10.32 -8.91 -5.49
C LYS A 248 -10.60 -10.15 -6.32
N ASN A 249 -10.10 -10.20 -7.55
CA ASN A 249 -10.27 -11.34 -8.46
C ASN A 249 -9.70 -12.65 -7.91
N SER A 250 -8.79 -12.58 -6.93
CA SER A 250 -8.31 -13.75 -6.17
C SER A 250 -9.43 -14.56 -5.51
N LEU A 251 -10.62 -13.97 -5.30
CA LEU A 251 -11.78 -14.63 -4.71
C LEU A 251 -12.76 -15.21 -5.74
N LYS A 252 -12.52 -15.02 -7.05
CA LYS A 252 -13.48 -15.38 -8.10
C LYS A 252 -13.89 -16.86 -8.05
N ASP A 253 -12.92 -17.76 -7.92
CA ASP A 253 -13.17 -19.20 -7.90
C ASP A 253 -13.84 -19.65 -6.60
N LEU A 254 -13.60 -18.94 -5.49
CA LEU A 254 -14.19 -19.21 -4.18
C LEU A 254 -15.64 -18.70 -4.08
N TRP A 255 -15.90 -17.52 -4.63
CA TRP A 255 -17.17 -16.80 -4.47
C TRP A 255 -18.32 -17.46 -5.25
N GLY A 256 -18.04 -17.97 -6.45
CA GLY A 256 -19.02 -18.68 -7.27
C GLY A 256 -20.12 -17.81 -7.91
N GLY A 257 -19.99 -16.49 -7.83
CA GLY A 257 -20.90 -15.50 -8.45
C GLY A 257 -20.16 -14.24 -8.88
N PRO A 258 -20.88 -13.19 -9.34
CA PRO A 258 -20.29 -11.88 -9.59
C PRO A 258 -19.63 -11.33 -8.31
N LEU A 259 -18.39 -10.86 -8.42
CA LEU A 259 -17.69 -10.23 -7.31
C LEU A 259 -18.32 -8.89 -6.96
N ILE A 260 -18.40 -8.58 -5.67
CA ILE A 260 -18.80 -7.25 -5.20
C ILE A 260 -17.60 -6.32 -5.37
N GLN A 261 -17.74 -5.27 -6.18
CA GLN A 261 -16.66 -4.33 -6.50
C GLN A 261 -17.14 -2.89 -6.35
N GLU A 262 -17.58 -2.57 -5.15
CA GLU A 262 -18.10 -1.26 -4.78
C GLU A 262 -16.96 -0.32 -4.37
N TYR A 263 -17.16 0.96 -4.66
CA TYR A 263 -16.26 2.03 -4.27
C TYR A 263 -17.02 3.02 -3.39
N PRO A 264 -16.35 3.65 -2.40
CA PRO A 264 -16.96 4.69 -1.60
C PRO A 264 -17.44 5.88 -2.42
N GLU A 265 -18.47 6.55 -1.92
CA GLU A 265 -18.98 7.78 -2.52
C GLU A 265 -17.90 8.85 -2.57
N GLY A 266 -17.87 9.62 -3.67
CA GLY A 266 -16.87 10.68 -3.87
C GLY A 266 -15.47 10.20 -4.27
N MET A 267 -15.20 8.90 -4.28
CA MET A 267 -13.94 8.37 -4.82
C MET A 267 -13.91 8.55 -6.34
N VAL A 268 -12.81 9.10 -6.87
CA VAL A 268 -12.65 9.35 -8.31
C VAL A 268 -12.88 8.06 -9.09
N ARG A 269 -13.90 8.08 -9.96
CA ARG A 269 -14.11 7.04 -10.97
C ARG A 269 -13.10 7.29 -12.10
N VAL A 270 -12.27 6.30 -12.39
CA VAL A 270 -11.29 6.37 -13.47
C VAL A 270 -11.89 5.63 -14.65
N ASP A 271 -12.04 6.29 -15.79
CA ASP A 271 -12.68 5.71 -16.98
C ASP A 271 -12.09 4.33 -17.32
N GLY A 272 -12.98 3.36 -17.53
CA GLY A 272 -12.63 1.98 -17.89
C GLY A 272 -12.50 0.98 -16.73
N LYS A 273 -12.72 1.39 -15.46
CA LYS A 273 -12.92 0.50 -14.29
C LYS A 273 -13.83 1.12 -13.23
#